data_AF-A0A6A7LS04-F1
#
_entry.id   AF-A0A6A7LS04-F1
#
_cell.length_a   1.000
_cell.length_b   1.000
_cell.length_c   1.000
_cell.angle_alpha   90.00
_cell.angle_beta   90.00
_cell.angle_gamma   90.00
#
_symmetry.space_group_name_H-M   'P 1'
#
loop_
_entity.id
_entity.type
_entity.pdbx_description
1 polymer ?
#
loop_
_entity_poly.entity_id
_entity_poly.type
_entity_poly.pdbx_seq_one_letter_code
_entity_poly.pdbx_strand_id
1 'polypeptide(L)'
;MDDAFQASLPNMADAAVTERVQLDARRLLVQVSPVRQFDDYGPNVDVVHVLVRREDGVPVALRDLYPGVSRQEAYDLWSFLCQQLDAAAVLAYGLALNADGAANPRLGCWGPRPDLAEGEPDDAATALVMGIAVDKASASRPGRHELLVLAVRSAVVATLRHWVAAARPARGSSPRAN
;
A
#
# COMPACT_ATOMS: atom_id res chain seq x y z
N MET A 1 -5.51 16.61 -11.88
CA MET A 1 -5.75 15.88 -10.60
C MET A 1 -4.42 15.57 -9.90
N ASP A 2 -3.29 15.54 -10.61
CA ASP A 2 -1.95 15.40 -10.01
C ASP A 2 -1.48 16.64 -9.22
N ASP A 3 -1.94 17.85 -9.59
CA ASP A 3 -1.45 19.13 -9.04
C ASP A 3 -1.79 19.39 -7.57
N ALA A 4 -2.56 18.51 -6.93
CA ALA A 4 -3.03 18.69 -5.57
C ALA A 4 -2.22 17.87 -4.53
N PHE A 5 -1.38 16.93 -4.97
CA PHE A 5 -0.47 16.18 -4.10
C PHE A 5 0.86 16.92 -3.92
N GLN A 6 1.57 16.68 -2.81
CA GLN A 6 2.88 17.28 -2.53
C GLN A 6 3.96 16.87 -3.53
N ALA A 7 3.76 15.75 -4.22
CA ALA A 7 4.58 15.27 -5.33
C ALA A 7 3.66 14.74 -6.44
N SER A 8 4.11 14.83 -7.69
CA SER A 8 3.39 14.23 -8.81
C SER A 8 3.19 12.73 -8.57
N LEU A 9 1.97 12.24 -8.84
CA LEU A 9 1.68 10.82 -8.73
C LEU A 9 2.58 10.01 -9.68
N PRO A 10 2.94 8.76 -9.32
CA PRO A 10 3.72 7.91 -10.20
C PRO A 10 2.96 7.65 -11.51
N ASN A 11 3.67 7.75 -12.63
CA ASN A 11 3.11 7.37 -13.92
C ASN A 11 2.93 5.84 -13.99
N MET A 12 1.67 5.41 -14.17
CA MET A 12 1.28 4.00 -14.23
C MET A 12 0.82 3.56 -15.64
N ALA A 13 1.17 4.32 -16.69
CA ALA A 13 0.85 3.97 -18.06
C ALA A 13 1.48 2.63 -18.50
N ASP A 14 2.64 2.28 -17.96
CA ASP A 14 3.39 1.05 -18.21
C ASP A 14 3.38 0.10 -17.01
N ALA A 15 2.33 0.11 -16.19
CA ALA A 15 2.23 -0.75 -15.02
C ALA A 15 2.49 -2.22 -15.36
N ALA A 16 3.41 -2.85 -14.64
CA ALA A 16 3.78 -4.25 -14.82
C ALA A 16 2.63 -5.20 -14.46
N VAL A 17 1.81 -4.80 -13.49
CA VAL A 17 0.55 -5.47 -13.15
C VAL A 17 -0.55 -4.44 -12.99
N THR A 18 -1.70 -4.73 -13.60
CA THR A 18 -2.95 -4.02 -13.39
C THR A 18 -4.04 -5.03 -13.08
N GLU A 19 -4.70 -4.89 -11.94
CA GLU A 19 -5.77 -5.79 -11.49
C GLU A 19 -7.01 -5.00 -11.10
N ARG A 20 -8.17 -5.45 -11.58
CA ARG A 20 -9.47 -5.00 -11.07
C ARG A 20 -9.88 -5.86 -9.90
N VAL A 21 -10.16 -5.24 -8.76
CA VAL A 21 -10.52 -5.91 -7.52
C VAL A 21 -11.93 -5.45 -7.13
N GLN A 22 -12.84 -6.42 -7.02
CA GLN A 22 -14.19 -6.18 -6.50
C GLN A 22 -14.19 -6.45 -4.99
N LEU A 23 -14.55 -5.44 -4.20
CA LEU A 23 -14.71 -5.54 -2.75
C LEU A 23 -16.09 -5.01 -2.36
N ASP A 24 -17.00 -5.91 -2.00
CA ASP A 24 -18.42 -5.61 -1.82
C ASP A 24 -18.98 -4.87 -3.05
N ALA A 25 -19.58 -3.68 -2.88
CA ALA A 25 -20.11 -2.89 -3.99
C ALA A 25 -19.03 -2.04 -4.72
N ARG A 26 -17.78 -2.05 -4.25
CA ARG A 26 -16.71 -1.17 -4.75
C ARG A 26 -15.81 -1.89 -5.74
N ARG A 27 -15.47 -1.21 -6.83
CA ARG A 27 -14.49 -1.65 -7.82
C ARG A 27 -13.26 -0.78 -7.73
N LEU A 28 -12.12 -1.42 -7.48
CA LEU A 28 -10.83 -0.77 -7.35
C LEU A 28 -9.90 -1.27 -8.45
N LEU A 29 -8.99 -0.41 -8.89
CA LEU A 29 -7.91 -0.74 -9.80
C LEU A 29 -6.60 -0.70 -9.02
N VAL A 30 -5.94 -1.85 -8.88
CA VAL A 30 -4.61 -1.97 -8.27
C VAL A 30 -3.57 -2.00 -9.39
N GLN A 31 -2.62 -1.07 -9.35
CA GLN A 31 -1.53 -0.98 -10.32
C GLN A 31 -0.19 -1.03 -9.61
N VAL A 32 0.71 -1.88 -10.10
CA VAL A 32 2.09 -1.96 -9.60
C VAL A 32 3.02 -1.66 -10.77
N SER A 33 3.94 -0.72 -10.57
CA SER A 33 4.93 -0.36 -11.59
C SER A 33 5.91 -1.51 -11.84
N PRO A 34 6.63 -1.51 -12.98
CA PRO A 34 7.83 -2.33 -13.10
C PRO A 34 8.84 -1.96 -12.00
N VAL A 35 9.74 -2.91 -11.71
CA VAL A 35 10.92 -2.65 -10.86
C VAL A 35 11.86 -1.71 -11.61
N ARG A 36 12.27 -0.63 -10.94
CA ARG A 36 13.20 0.36 -11.46
C ARG A 36 14.33 0.59 -10.46
N GLN A 37 15.45 1.10 -10.95
CA GLN A 37 16.53 1.60 -10.12
C GLN A 37 16.64 3.10 -10.36
N PHE A 38 16.93 3.84 -9.29
CA PHE A 38 17.11 5.28 -9.33
C PHE A 38 18.46 5.62 -8.71
N ASP A 39 19.20 6.52 -9.35
CA ASP A 39 20.60 6.81 -8.98
C ASP A 39 20.74 7.35 -7.54
N ASP A 40 19.74 8.08 -7.05
CA ASP A 40 19.66 8.65 -5.71
C ASP A 40 19.48 7.61 -4.59
N TYR A 41 19.01 6.41 -4.91
CA TYR A 41 18.88 5.30 -3.96
C TYR A 41 20.12 4.40 -3.93
N GLY A 42 20.96 4.44 -4.96
CA GLY A 42 22.15 3.60 -5.12
C GLY A 42 21.90 2.32 -5.94
N PRO A 43 22.98 1.65 -6.37
CA PRO A 43 22.93 0.57 -7.38
C PRO A 43 22.26 -0.72 -6.89
N ASN A 44 22.18 -0.90 -5.57
CA ASN A 44 21.61 -2.07 -4.92
C ASN A 44 20.16 -1.86 -4.50
N VAL A 45 19.49 -0.80 -4.96
CA VAL A 45 18.11 -0.52 -4.56
C VAL A 45 17.18 -0.70 -5.74
N ASP A 46 16.23 -1.59 -5.54
CA ASP A 46 15.10 -1.80 -6.45
C ASP A 46 13.89 -1.05 -5.90
N VAL A 47 13.22 -0.30 -6.76
CA VAL A 47 12.06 0.52 -6.41
C VAL A 47 10.86 0.08 -7.23
N VAL A 48 9.74 -0.11 -6.54
CA VAL A 48 8.42 -0.26 -7.15
C VAL A 48 7.44 0.73 -6.53
N HIS A 49 6.53 1.21 -7.37
CA HIS A 49 5.39 2.00 -6.94
C HIS A 49 4.13 1.15 -6.99
N VAL A 50 3.22 1.37 -6.05
CA VAL A 50 1.85 0.87 -6.12
C VAL A 50 0.88 2.03 -6.02
N LEU A 51 -0.18 1.95 -6.82
CA LEU A 51 -1.25 2.92 -6.87
C LEU A 51 -2.57 2.17 -6.91
N VAL A 52 -3.46 2.49 -5.98
CA VAL A 52 -4.83 1.97 -6.01
C VAL A 52 -5.80 3.11 -6.28
N ARG A 53 -6.64 2.91 -7.29
CA ARG A 53 -7.62 3.90 -7.76
C ARG A 53 -9.03 3.35 -7.71
N ARG A 54 -9.97 4.27 -7.55
CA ARG A 54 -11.39 4.07 -7.84
C ARG A 54 -11.61 4.04 -9.36
N GLU A 55 -12.80 3.63 -9.80
CA GLU A 55 -13.16 3.63 -11.23
C GLU A 55 -13.12 5.02 -11.88
N ASP A 56 -13.37 6.07 -11.10
CA ASP A 56 -13.26 7.48 -11.53
C ASP A 56 -11.80 8.00 -11.61
N GLY A 57 -10.82 7.14 -11.33
CA GLY A 57 -9.40 7.46 -11.41
C GLY A 57 -8.81 8.12 -10.17
N VAL A 58 -9.62 8.40 -9.14
CA VAL A 58 -9.17 9.00 -7.89
C VAL A 58 -8.42 7.95 -7.04
N PRO A 59 -7.24 8.27 -6.45
CA PRO A 59 -6.57 7.38 -5.52
C PRO A 59 -7.48 6.97 -4.36
N VAL A 60 -7.42 5.72 -3.92
CA VAL A 60 -8.18 5.24 -2.75
C VAL A 60 -7.48 5.72 -1.48
N ALA A 61 -8.23 6.19 -0.49
CA ALA A 61 -7.81 6.28 0.90
C ALA A 61 -8.63 5.32 1.76
N LEU A 62 -8.14 5.01 2.96
CA LEU A 62 -8.85 4.11 3.89
C LEU A 62 -10.27 4.63 4.20
N ARG A 63 -10.46 5.95 4.29
CA ARG A 63 -11.77 6.58 4.56
C ARG A 63 -12.80 6.34 3.46
N ASP A 64 -12.41 6.08 2.21
CA ASP A 64 -13.36 5.65 1.18
C ASP A 64 -13.94 4.27 1.50
N LEU A 65 -13.16 3.43 2.17
CA LEU A 65 -13.52 2.05 2.50
C LEU A 65 -14.21 1.95 3.87
N TYR A 66 -13.74 2.74 4.83
CA TYR A 66 -14.21 2.76 6.21
C TYR A 66 -14.42 4.21 6.68
N PRO A 67 -15.56 4.86 6.36
CA PRO A 67 -15.76 6.29 6.62
C PRO A 67 -15.71 6.69 8.10
N GLY A 68 -16.10 5.77 9.00
CA GLY A 68 -16.13 5.98 10.45
C GLY A 68 -14.90 5.46 11.19
N VAL A 69 -13.81 5.15 10.48
CA VAL A 69 -12.59 4.64 11.10
C VAL A 69 -12.01 5.65 12.09
N SER A 70 -11.64 5.20 13.28
CA SER A 70 -10.90 6.02 14.25
C SER A 70 -9.43 6.16 13.85
N ARG A 71 -8.74 7.18 14.40
CA ARG A 71 -7.30 7.38 14.17
C ARG A 71 -6.47 6.15 14.56
N GLN A 72 -6.81 5.49 15.68
CA GLN A 72 -6.10 4.28 16.13
C GLN A 72 -6.31 3.11 15.16
N GLU A 73 -7.54 2.87 14.74
CA GLU A 73 -7.84 1.82 13.75
C GLU A 73 -7.14 2.12 12.42
N ALA A 74 -7.10 3.38 11.99
CA ALA A 74 -6.40 3.79 10.77
C ALA A 74 -4.91 3.47 10.85
N TYR A 75 -4.27 3.81 11.98
CA TYR A 75 -2.88 3.47 12.24
C TYR A 75 -2.64 1.95 12.22
N ASP A 76 -3.49 1.15 12.86
CA ASP A 76 -3.36 -0.30 12.91
C ASP A 76 -3.52 -0.93 11.51
N LEU A 77 -4.48 -0.45 10.73
CA LEU A 77 -4.75 -0.90 9.37
C LEU A 77 -3.64 -0.52 8.39
N TRP A 78 -3.01 0.65 8.55
CA TRP A 78 -1.81 1.04 7.81
C TRP A 78 -0.58 0.23 8.22
N SER A 79 -0.42 -0.02 9.53
CA SER A 79 0.64 -0.88 10.04
C SER A 79 0.56 -2.28 9.45
N PHE A 80 -0.66 -2.83 9.31
CA PHE A 80 -0.88 -4.10 8.62
C PHE A 80 -0.40 -4.04 7.16
N LEU A 81 -0.70 -2.97 6.42
CA LEU A 81 -0.19 -2.81 5.05
C LEU A 81 1.33 -2.84 5.00
N CYS A 82 2.00 -2.06 5.86
CA CYS A 82 3.45 -2.03 5.94
C CYS A 82 4.03 -3.42 6.19
N GLN A 83 3.49 -4.16 7.15
CA GLN A 83 3.90 -5.54 7.44
C GLN A 83 3.72 -6.49 6.24
N GLN A 84 2.62 -6.35 5.48
CA GLN A 84 2.39 -7.16 4.28
C GLN A 84 3.39 -6.81 3.16
N LEU A 85 3.76 -5.54 3.01
CA LEU A 85 4.76 -5.10 2.03
C LEU A 85 6.17 -5.56 2.42
N ASP A 86 6.50 -5.52 3.71
CA ASP A 86 7.75 -6.05 4.23
C ASP A 86 7.86 -7.55 3.95
N ALA A 87 6.81 -8.31 4.27
CA ALA A 87 6.74 -9.73 3.99
C ALA A 87 6.86 -10.04 2.48
N ALA A 88 6.27 -9.21 1.62
CA ALA A 88 6.39 -9.34 0.16
C ALA A 88 7.84 -9.16 -0.32
N ALA A 89 8.55 -8.15 0.20
CA ALA A 89 9.95 -7.93 -0.13
C ALA A 89 10.87 -9.05 0.38
N VAL A 90 10.67 -9.50 1.63
CA VAL A 90 11.39 -10.64 2.21
C VAL A 90 11.16 -11.90 1.38
N LEU A 91 9.91 -12.18 0.96
CA LEU A 91 9.59 -13.32 0.11
C LEU A 91 10.29 -13.23 -1.25
N ALA A 92 10.30 -12.06 -1.88
CA ALA A 92 10.83 -11.87 -3.21
C ALA A 92 12.37 -12.01 -3.28
N TYR A 93 13.07 -11.41 -2.32
CA TYR A 93 14.53 -11.34 -2.31
C TYR A 93 15.21 -12.30 -1.34
N GLY A 94 14.46 -12.95 -0.45
CA GLY A 94 15.03 -13.77 0.62
C GLY A 94 15.93 -12.93 1.52
N LEU A 95 15.46 -11.75 1.93
CA LEU A 95 16.21 -10.82 2.77
C LEU A 95 16.47 -11.44 4.14
N ALA A 96 17.69 -11.29 4.65
CA ALA A 96 17.98 -11.56 6.05
C ALA A 96 17.33 -10.48 6.92
N LEU A 97 16.97 -10.81 8.16
CA LEU A 97 16.63 -9.80 9.16
C LEU A 97 17.86 -8.92 9.36
N ASN A 98 17.77 -7.65 9.01
CA ASN A 98 18.91 -6.74 9.04
C ASN A 98 19.50 -6.67 10.46
N ALA A 99 20.80 -6.95 10.59
CA ALA A 99 21.54 -6.81 11.85
C ALA A 99 21.70 -5.33 12.26
N ASP A 100 21.56 -4.44 11.29
CA ASP A 100 21.91 -3.01 11.39
C ASP A 100 20.71 -2.15 11.83
N GLY A 101 19.54 -2.75 12.02
CA GLY A 101 18.32 -2.09 12.49
C GLY A 101 17.62 -1.16 11.47
N ALA A 102 18.19 -0.93 10.29
CA ALA A 102 17.53 -0.16 9.23
C ALA A 102 16.36 -0.94 8.62
N ALA A 103 15.21 -0.28 8.42
CA ALA A 103 14.04 -0.88 7.78
C ALA A 103 14.35 -1.24 6.31
N ASN A 104 14.14 -2.50 5.94
CA ASN A 104 14.21 -2.98 4.56
C ASN A 104 13.01 -3.90 4.30
N PRO A 105 12.05 -3.49 3.46
CA PRO A 105 12.09 -2.32 2.56
C PRO A 105 11.94 -0.97 3.27
N ARG A 106 12.37 0.10 2.59
CA ARG A 106 12.01 1.48 2.92
C ARG A 106 10.68 1.80 2.25
N LEU A 107 9.68 2.22 3.03
CA LEU A 107 8.34 2.54 2.55
C LEU A 107 8.12 4.05 2.56
N GLY A 108 7.50 4.58 1.51
CA GLY A 108 7.08 5.97 1.41
C GLY A 108 5.65 6.08 0.89
N CYS A 109 4.92 7.11 1.31
CA CYS A 109 3.59 7.43 0.80
C CYS A 109 3.58 8.86 0.22
N TRP A 110 2.64 9.14 -0.69
CA TRP A 110 2.47 10.48 -1.27
C TRP A 110 1.66 11.44 -0.38
N GLY A 111 1.23 10.97 0.79
CA GLY A 111 0.50 11.76 1.77
C GLY A 111 -1.03 11.74 1.60
N PRO A 112 -1.73 12.66 2.28
CA PRO A 112 -3.19 12.69 2.30
C PRO A 112 -3.78 13.04 0.93
N ARG A 113 -4.94 12.45 0.64
CA ARG A 113 -5.78 12.90 -0.46
C ARG A 113 -6.22 14.34 -0.22
N PRO A 114 -6.02 15.25 -1.18
CA PRO A 114 -6.31 16.68 -1.00
C PRO A 114 -7.77 16.98 -0.65
N ASP A 115 -8.71 16.19 -1.17
CA ASP A 115 -10.14 16.33 -0.89
C ASP A 115 -10.55 15.79 0.50
N LEU A 116 -9.67 15.06 1.18
CA LEU A 116 -9.87 14.50 2.52
C LEU A 116 -8.96 15.14 3.58
N ALA A 117 -8.07 16.04 3.17
CA ALA A 117 -6.99 16.61 3.98
C ALA A 117 -7.44 17.79 4.87
N GLU A 118 -8.73 18.04 5.03
CA GLU A 118 -9.23 19.09 5.92
C GLU A 118 -8.99 18.69 7.39
N GLY A 119 -8.05 19.37 8.05
CA GLY A 119 -7.79 19.24 9.49
C GLY A 119 -6.41 18.68 9.86
N GLU A 120 -6.33 18.00 11.00
CA GLU A 120 -5.12 17.33 11.48
C GLU A 120 -4.71 16.18 10.54
N PRO A 121 -3.40 15.89 10.40
CA PRO A 121 -2.95 14.72 9.65
C PRO A 121 -3.62 13.44 10.15
N ASP A 122 -4.30 12.75 9.24
CA ASP A 122 -5.01 11.50 9.52
C ASP A 122 -4.66 10.44 8.49
N ASP A 123 -4.12 9.32 8.98
CA ASP A 123 -3.79 8.14 8.19
C ASP A 123 -5.00 7.63 7.38
N ALA A 124 -6.22 7.87 7.87
CA ALA A 124 -7.43 7.50 7.14
C ALA A 124 -7.59 8.27 5.81
N ALA A 125 -7.05 9.49 5.70
CA ALA A 125 -7.06 10.31 4.50
C ALA A 125 -5.86 10.03 3.57
N THR A 126 -4.83 9.32 4.03
CA THR A 126 -3.65 8.99 3.23
C THR A 126 -4.03 8.23 1.96
N ALA A 127 -3.61 8.76 0.81
CA ALA A 127 -3.82 8.11 -0.46
C ALA A 127 -2.98 6.84 -0.53
N LEU A 128 -3.56 5.76 -1.05
CA LEU A 128 -2.89 4.48 -1.23
C LEU A 128 -2.03 4.52 -2.51
N VAL A 129 -0.99 5.33 -2.41
CA VAL A 129 0.06 5.57 -3.38
C VAL A 129 1.37 5.41 -2.63
N MET A 130 2.08 4.32 -2.90
CA MET A 130 3.24 3.93 -2.11
C MET A 130 4.46 3.70 -2.99
N GLY A 131 5.62 4.05 -2.45
CA GLY A 131 6.93 3.67 -2.95
C GLY A 131 7.56 2.66 -2.01
N ILE A 132 8.12 1.61 -2.61
CA ILE A 132 8.75 0.49 -1.90
C ILE A 132 10.16 0.37 -2.46
N ALA A 133 11.13 0.78 -1.67
CA ALA A 133 12.54 0.73 -2.02
C ALA A 133 13.22 -0.40 -1.25
N VAL A 134 13.61 -1.45 -1.96
CA VAL A 134 14.22 -2.66 -1.42
C VAL A 134 15.72 -2.61 -1.62
N ASP A 135 16.49 -2.61 -0.53
CA ASP A 135 17.93 -2.81 -0.62
C ASP A 135 18.22 -4.31 -0.75
N LYS A 136 18.76 -4.72 -1.90
CA LYS A 136 19.08 -6.12 -2.21
C LYS A 136 20.52 -6.51 -1.88
N ALA A 137 21.29 -5.67 -1.18
CA ALA A 137 22.67 -6.00 -0.81
C ALA A 137 22.79 -7.30 0.00
N SER A 138 21.79 -7.62 0.84
CA SER A 138 21.73 -8.84 1.64
C SER A 138 20.83 -9.94 1.06
N ALA A 139 20.35 -9.79 -0.19
CA ALA A 139 19.41 -10.72 -0.80
C ALA A 139 20.06 -12.10 -1.02
N SER A 140 19.43 -13.16 -0.49
CA SER A 140 19.86 -14.54 -0.71
C SER A 140 19.34 -15.15 -2.02
N ARG A 141 18.43 -14.44 -2.71
CA ARG A 141 17.83 -14.88 -3.98
C ARG A 141 18.20 -13.89 -5.08
N PRO A 142 18.54 -14.35 -6.30
CA PRO A 142 18.70 -13.46 -7.43
C PRO A 142 17.39 -12.69 -7.67
N GLY A 143 17.49 -11.37 -7.88
CA GLY A 143 16.35 -10.46 -7.94
C GLY A 143 15.28 -10.91 -8.93
N ARG A 144 14.19 -11.49 -8.42
CA ARG A 144 13.02 -11.86 -9.24
C ARG A 144 12.04 -10.70 -9.24
N HIS A 145 12.28 -9.73 -10.12
CA HIS A 145 11.44 -8.53 -10.24
C HIS A 145 9.95 -8.86 -10.39
N GLU A 146 9.62 -9.88 -11.17
CA GLU A 146 8.25 -10.37 -11.33
C GLU A 146 7.66 -10.88 -10.00
N LEU A 147 8.45 -11.61 -9.21
CA LEU A 147 8.00 -12.10 -7.90
C LEU A 147 7.73 -10.94 -6.94
N LEU A 148 8.57 -9.90 -6.93
CA LEU A 148 8.32 -8.70 -6.13
C LEU A 148 6.99 -8.04 -6.55
N VAL A 149 6.81 -7.78 -7.85
CA VAL A 149 5.60 -7.13 -8.37
C VAL A 149 4.34 -7.93 -8.00
N LEU A 150 4.36 -9.25 -8.18
CA LEU A 150 3.23 -10.12 -7.82
C LEU A 150 2.99 -10.19 -6.31
N ALA A 151 4.06 -10.24 -5.50
CA ALA A 151 3.96 -10.27 -4.06
C ALA A 151 3.40 -8.94 -3.52
N VAL A 152 3.86 -7.79 -4.03
CA VAL A 152 3.35 -6.46 -3.67
C VAL A 152 1.87 -6.33 -4.04
N ARG A 153 1.48 -6.74 -5.26
CA ARG A 153 0.07 -6.79 -5.66
C ARG A 153 -0.74 -7.65 -4.69
N SER A 154 -0.24 -8.83 -4.34
CA SER A 154 -0.97 -9.76 -3.46
C SER A 154 -1.13 -9.20 -2.05
N ALA A 155 -0.07 -8.59 -1.50
CA ALA A 155 -0.08 -7.89 -0.22
C ALA A 155 -1.13 -6.77 -0.21
N VAL A 156 -1.14 -5.92 -1.23
CA VAL A 156 -2.09 -4.79 -1.33
C VAL A 156 -3.52 -5.29 -1.44
N VAL A 157 -3.80 -6.32 -2.24
CA VAL A 157 -5.14 -6.91 -2.33
C VAL A 157 -5.58 -7.53 -1.01
N ALA A 158 -4.69 -8.23 -0.32
CA ALA A 158 -4.99 -8.81 1.00
C ALA A 158 -5.31 -7.70 2.02
N THR A 159 -4.53 -6.62 2.03
CA THR A 159 -4.78 -5.43 2.85
C THR A 159 -6.13 -4.81 2.55
N LEU A 160 -6.47 -4.57 1.28
CA LEU A 160 -7.76 -3.97 0.91
C LEU A 160 -8.94 -4.84 1.38
N ARG A 161 -8.82 -6.16 1.27
CA ARG A 161 -9.81 -7.11 1.82
C ARG A 161 -9.89 -7.02 3.35
N HIS A 162 -8.75 -6.91 4.03
CA HIS A 162 -8.70 -6.76 5.47
C HIS A 162 -9.37 -5.45 5.93
N TRP A 163 -9.09 -4.34 5.26
CA TRP A 163 -9.71 -3.03 5.53
C TRP A 163 -11.22 -3.08 5.37
N VAL A 164 -11.72 -3.70 4.29
CA VAL A 164 -13.16 -3.87 4.08
C VAL A 164 -13.79 -4.79 5.12
N ALA A 165 -13.09 -5.85 5.55
CA ALA A 165 -13.57 -6.72 6.61
C ALA A 165 -13.66 -5.99 7.97
N ALA A 166 -12.67 -5.16 8.30
CA ALA A 166 -12.64 -4.34 9.51
C ALA A 166 -13.76 -3.28 9.53
N ALA A 167 -14.10 -2.72 8.37
CA ALA A 167 -15.18 -1.75 8.23
C ALA A 167 -16.59 -2.32 8.45
N ARG A 168 -16.73 -3.65 8.50
CA ARG A 168 -18.05 -4.28 8.69
C ARG A 168 -18.43 -4.19 10.16
N PRO A 169 -19.66 -3.73 10.48
CA PRO A 169 -20.14 -3.76 11.86
C PRO A 169 -20.06 -5.18 12.40
N ALA A 170 -19.52 -5.34 13.60
CA ALA A 170 -19.45 -6.62 14.29
C ALA A 170 -20.86 -7.25 14.31
N ARG A 171 -21.04 -8.36 13.61
CA ARG A 171 -22.31 -9.09 13.67
C ARG A 171 -22.45 -9.69 15.07
N GLY A 172 -23.22 -9.02 15.94
CA GLY A 172 -23.81 -9.64 17.12
C GLY A 172 -23.19 -9.27 18.46
N SER A 173 -23.45 -8.06 18.94
CA SER A 173 -23.82 -7.85 20.35
C SER A 173 -25.31 -7.50 20.38
N SER A 174 -26.16 -8.49 20.12
CA SER A 174 -27.56 -8.39 20.52
C SER A 174 -27.56 -8.29 22.04
N PRO A 175 -28.08 -7.22 22.66
CA PRO A 175 -28.34 -7.23 24.09
C PRO A 175 -29.33 -8.37 24.32
N ARG A 176 -28.94 -9.40 25.09
CA ARG A 176 -29.93 -10.31 25.64
C ARG A 176 -30.83 -9.46 26.53
N ALA A 177 -32.03 -9.16 26.05
CA ALA A 177 -33.11 -8.78 26.92
C ALA A 177 -33.45 -10.00 27.78
N ASN A 178 -33.17 -9.90 29.07
CA ASN A 178 -33.85 -10.60 30.16
C ASN A 178 -33.67 -9.74 31.42
#